data_AF-A0A9D1Z298-F1
#
_entry.id   AF-A0A9D1Z298-F1
#
_cell.length_a   1.000
_cell.length_b   1.000
_cell.length_c   1.000
_cell.angle_alpha   90.00
_cell.angle_beta   90.00
_cell.angle_gamma   90.00
#
_symmetry.space_group_name_H-M   'P 1'
#
loop_
_entity.id
_entity.type
_entity.pdbx_description
1 polymer ?
#
loop_
_entity_poly.entity_id
_entity_poly.type
_entity_poly.pdbx_seq_one_letter_code
_entity_poly.pdbx_strand_id
1 'polypeptide(L)' 'MDRKTAERLRREYPNHVPIDVAAPFLGVSPRRLTQLVAEGREPFASIGANIGARQRYVRIYTEPLISLLCSRDYDEEE' A
#
# COMPACT_ATOMS: atom_id res chain seq x y z
N MET A 1 5.85 -9.96 5.21
CA MET A 1 4.93 -10.51 4.18
C MET A 1 5.53 -11.72 3.45
N ASP A 2 4.77 -12.81 3.33
CA ASP A 2 5.21 -14.02 2.61
C ASP A 2 5.41 -13.84 1.09
N ARG A 3 6.45 -14.50 0.54
CA ARG A 3 6.76 -14.51 -0.89
C ARG A 3 5.57 -14.95 -1.77
N LYS A 4 4.83 -15.98 -1.34
CA LYS A 4 3.65 -16.50 -2.07
C LYS A 4 2.57 -15.43 -2.21
N THR A 5 2.37 -14.63 -1.16
CA THR A 5 1.38 -13.55 -1.14
C THR A 5 1.82 -12.39 -2.03
N ALA A 6 3.12 -12.06 -2.04
CA ALA A 6 3.69 -11.05 -2.93
C ALA A 6 3.56 -11.44 -4.41
N GLU A 7 3.90 -12.69 -4.76
CA GLU A 7 3.73 -13.22 -6.13
C GLU A 7 2.26 -13.22 -6.57
N ARG A 8 1.33 -13.54 -5.65
CA ARG A 8 -0.11 -13.44 -5.91
C ARG A 8 -0.53 -12.00 -6.21
N LEU A 9 -0.11 -11.02 -5.41
CA LEU A 9 -0.42 -9.62 -5.66
C LEU A 9 0.11 -9.15 -7.01
N ARG A 10 1.34 -9.52 -7.39
CA ARG A 10 1.91 -9.20 -8.71
C ARG A 10 1.07 -9.75 -9.87
N ARG A 11 0.52 -10.96 -9.70
CA ARG A 11 -0.30 -11.62 -10.73
C ARG A 11 -1.70 -11.00 -10.84
N GLU A 12 -2.34 -10.72 -9.72
CA GLU A 12 -3.70 -10.17 -9.68
C GLU A 12 -3.73 -8.67 -9.97
N TYR A 13 -2.71 -7.96 -9.52
CA TYR A 13 -2.61 -6.50 -9.53
C TYR A 13 -1.21 -6.08 -10.02
N PRO A 14 -0.91 -6.18 -11.33
CA PRO A 14 0.44 -5.97 -11.83
C PRO A 14 0.99 -4.55 -11.63
N ASN A 15 0.12 -3.54 -11.60
CA ASN A 15 0.52 -2.12 -11.50
C ASN A 15 0.01 -1.43 -10.24
N HIS A 16 -1.25 -1.69 -9.87
CA HIS A 16 -1.90 -1.03 -8.74
C HIS A 16 -2.78 -2.00 -7.95
N VAL A 17 -2.72 -1.90 -6.63
CA VAL A 17 -3.58 -2.64 -5.71
C VAL A 17 -4.75 -1.74 -5.28
N PRO A 18 -6.01 -2.23 -5.33
CA PRO A 18 -7.14 -1.51 -4.77
C PRO A 18 -6.92 -1.19 -3.29
N ILE A 19 -7.40 -0.03 -2.84
CA ILE A 19 -7.16 0.41 -1.47
C ILE A 19 -7.75 -0.53 -0.42
N ASP A 20 -8.89 -1.16 -0.73
CA ASP A 20 -9.54 -2.15 0.13
C ASP A 20 -8.74 -3.44 0.26
N VAL A 21 -7.91 -3.75 -0.73
CA VAL A 21 -7.00 -4.90 -0.72
C VAL A 21 -5.68 -4.55 -0.01
N ALA A 22 -5.17 -3.32 -0.20
CA ALA A 22 -3.93 -2.86 0.40
C ALA A 22 -4.05 -2.59 1.92
N ALA A 23 -5.18 -2.02 2.36
CA ALA A 23 -5.35 -1.57 3.74
C ALA A 23 -5.22 -2.68 4.81
N PRO A 24 -5.79 -3.89 4.60
CA PRO A 24 -5.60 -5.01 5.51
C PRO A 24 -4.13 -5.42 5.71
N PHE A 25 -3.30 -5.39 4.66
CA PHE A 25 -1.87 -5.69 4.79
C PHE A 25 -1.12 -4.69 5.66
N LEU A 26 -1.65 -3.47 5.79
CA LEU A 26 -1.04 -2.38 6.54
C LEU A 26 -1.69 -2.19 7.92
N GLY A 27 -2.63 -3.05 8.31
CA GLY A 27 -3.32 -2.97 9.60
C GLY A 27 -4.20 -1.73 9.78
N VAL A 28 -4.63 -1.09 8.69
CA VAL A 28 -5.44 0.14 8.73
C VAL A 28 -6.74 -0.02 7.95
N SER A 29 -7.73 0.83 8.23
CA SER A 29 -8.94 0.88 7.40
C SER A 29 -8.65 1.54 6.04
N PRO A 30 -9.38 1.20 4.97
CA PRO A 30 -9.19 1.82 3.65
C PRO A 30 -9.32 3.34 3.69
N ARG A 31 -10.28 3.86 4.47
CA ARG A 31 -10.46 5.30 4.69
C ARG A 31 -9.25 5.94 5.36
N ARG A 32 -8.66 5.25 6.35
CA ARG A 32 -7.45 5.73 7.04
C ARG A 32 -6.24 5.69 6.11
N LEU A 33 -6.09 4.63 5.31
CA LEU A 33 -5.03 4.53 4.31
C LEU A 33 -5.11 5.68 3.30
N THR A 34 -6.31 5.97 2.77
CA THR A 34 -6.53 7.13 1.87
C THR A 34 -6.06 8.43 2.50
N GLN A 35 -6.42 8.66 3.77
CA GLN A 35 -6.05 9.86 4.49
C GLN A 35 -4.52 9.95 4.67
N LEU A 36 -3.86 8.87 5.08
CA LEU A 36 -2.41 8.85 5.31
C LEU A 36 -1.62 9.12 4.03
N VAL A 37 -2.04 8.52 2.91
CA VAL A 37 -1.46 8.79 1.58
C VAL A 37 -1.70 10.26 1.19
N ALA A 38 -2.90 10.78 1.41
CA ALA A 38 -3.23 12.15 1.05
C ALA A 38 -2.55 13.21 1.91
N GLU A 39 -2.27 12.90 3.17
CA GLU A 39 -1.50 13.73 4.09
C GLU A 39 0.02 13.66 3.81
N GLY A 40 0.47 12.80 2.87
CA GLY A 40 1.88 12.64 2.57
C GLY A 40 2.65 11.99 3.73
N ARG A 41 1.98 11.20 4.59
CA ARG A 41 2.66 10.55 5.72
C ARG A 41 3.43 9.33 5.27
N GLU A 42 4.73 9.31 5.54
CA GLU A 42 5.54 8.11 5.41
C GLU A 42 5.14 7.04 6.45
N PRO A 43 5.24 5.75 6.12
CA PRO A 43 5.67 5.20 4.82
C PRO A 43 4.54 5.10 3.76
N PHE A 44 3.32 5.54 4.09
CA PHE A 44 2.15 5.38 3.24
C PHE A 44 2.21 6.21 1.95
N ALA A 45 2.79 7.41 2.02
CA ALA A 45 3.02 8.27 0.86
C ALA A 45 3.97 7.64 -0.18
N SER A 46 4.90 6.77 0.27
CA SER A 46 5.89 6.14 -0.60
C SER A 46 5.32 4.96 -1.39
N ILE A 47 4.18 4.41 -0.95
CA ILE A 47 3.53 3.27 -1.60
C ILE A 47 2.36 3.66 -2.50
N GLY A 48 1.90 4.91 -2.45
CA GLY A 48 0.72 5.33 -3.19
C GLY A 48 0.64 6.83 -3.39
N ALA A 49 -0.17 7.24 -4.37
CA ALA A 49 -0.34 8.63 -4.72
C ALA A 49 -1.81 8.97 -4.98
N ASN A 50 -2.17 10.23 -4.70
CA ASN A 50 -3.44 10.80 -5.16
C ASN A 50 -3.38 11.06 -6.65
N ILE A 51 -4.28 10.46 -7.40
CA ILE A 51 -4.43 10.70 -8.82
C ILE A 51 -5.79 11.37 -9.01
N GLY A 52 -5.79 12.58 -9.57
CA GLY A 52 -7.01 13.34 -9.83
C GLY A 52 -7.19 14.58 -8.96
N ALA A 53 -7.38 15.72 -9.62
CA ALA A 53 -7.58 17.01 -8.97
C ALA A 53 -9.01 17.21 -8.41
N ARG A 54 -10.01 16.47 -8.93
CA ARG A 54 -11.43 16.64 -8.59
C ARG A 54 -12.02 15.51 -7.76
N GLN A 55 -11.72 14.27 -8.11
CA GLN A 55 -12.07 13.07 -7.32
C GLN A 55 -10.75 12.50 -6.83
N ARG A 56 -10.43 12.69 -5.55
CA ARG A 56 -9.15 12.23 -4.97
C ARG A 56 -9.19 10.71 -4.86
N TYR A 57 -8.85 10.01 -5.94
CA TYR A 57 -8.68 8.56 -5.89
C TYR A 57 -7.21 8.24 -5.62
N VAL A 58 -6.97 7.44 -4.58
CA VAL A 58 -5.64 6.97 -4.24
C VAL A 58 -5.33 5.72 -5.06
N ARG A 59 -4.17 5.72 -5.72
CA ARG A 59 -3.57 4.52 -6.28
C ARG A 59 -2.47 4.02 -5.35
N ILE A 60 -2.58 2.77 -4.92
CA ILE A 60 -1.51 2.07 -4.23
C ILE A 60 -0.73 1.27 -5.27
N TYR A 61 0.56 1.51 -5.39
CA TYR A 61 1.42 0.81 -6.33
C TYR A 61 1.84 -0.55 -5.76
N THR A 62 1.78 -1.58 -6.60
CA THR A 62 2.00 -2.97 -6.15
C THR A 62 3.42 -3.21 -5.65
N GLU A 63 4.44 -2.87 -6.45
CA GLU A 63 5.84 -3.10 -6.04
C GLU A 63 6.24 -2.28 -4.81
N PRO A 64 5.92 -0.97 -4.71
CA PRO A 64 6.17 -0.21 -3.48
C PRO A 64 5.46 -0.78 -2.26
N LEU A 65 4.20 -1.22 -2.38
CA LEU A 65 3.48 -1.87 -1.29
C LEU A 65 4.20 -3.15 -0.83
N ILE A 66 4.59 -4.02 -1.76
CA ILE A 66 5.32 -5.25 -1.46
C ILE A 66 6.66 -4.92 -0.80
N SER A 67 7.41 -3.96 -1.36
CA SER A 67 8.70 -3.56 -0.81
C SER A 67 8.56 -3.06 0.63
N LEU A 68 7.58 -2.20 0.92
CA LEU A 68 7.34 -1.73 2.28
C LEU A 68 6.99 -2.89 3.24
N LEU A 69 6.13 -3.80 2.80
CA LEU A 69 5.67 -4.92 3.62
C LEU A 69 6.74 -6.00 3.85
N CYS A 70 7.71 -6.12 2.94
CA CYS A 70 8.87 -7.00 3.12
C CYS A 70 9.99 -6.32 3.92
N SER A 71 10.13 -4.99 3.84
CA SER A 71 11.07 -4.25 4.69
C SER A 71 10.62 -4.22 6.16
N ARG A 72 9.30 -4.16 6.41
CA ARG A 72 8.73 -4.15 7.77
C ARG A 72 8.96 -5.43 8.58
N ASP A 73 9.25 -6.57 7.94
CA ASP A 73 9.59 -7.81 8.67
C ASP A 73 10.94 -7.72 9.40
N TYR A 74 11.72 -6.65 9.21
CA TYR A 74 13.00 -6.44 9.89
C TYR A 74 12.92 -5.52 11.13
N ASP A 75 11.79 -4.84 11.37
CA ASP A 75 11.66 -3.80 12.42
C ASP A 75 10.78 -4.24 13.62
N GLU A 76 10.27 -5.48 13.66
CA GLU A 76 9.47 -6.01 14.80
C GLU A 76 10.30 -6.80 15.84
N GLU A 77 11.64 -6.75 15.78
CA GLU A 77 12.52 -7.20 16.88
C GLU A 77 13.15 -5.98 17.60
N GLU A 78 12.39 -5.29 18.47
CA GLU A 78 12.98 -4.54 19.61
C GLU A 78 12.03 -4.49 20.82
#